data_AF-A0A6M2E3X8-F1
#
_entry.id   AF-A0A6M2E3X8-F1
#
_cell.length_a   1.000
_cell.length_b   1.000
_cell.length_c   1.000
_cell.angle_alpha   90.00
_cell.angle_beta   90.00
_cell.angle_gamma   90.00
#
_symmetry.space_group_name_H-M   'P 1'
#
loop_
_entity.id
_entity.type
_entity.pdbx_description
1 polymer ?
#
loop_
_entity_poly.entity_id
_entity_poly.type
_entity_poly.pdbx_seq_one_letter_code
_entity_poly.pdbx_strand_id
1 'polypeptide(L)'
;IELTGGSSLPWYADSMEVKSVTTRKLRRRPNDPLPMPEKRRKTSPTQLNFLLDEGEILDDLKMLNKGKAPSISKRMDYEEYGNVDHGTHAIEARIEDGKLFYERKCYQRGQSVCVDSKDMGRFFGVISGIGTAEFWVKKASDSGKVKIHLSQLLKGKVILRRK
;
A
#
# COMPACT_ATOMS: atom_id res chain seq x y z
N ILE A 1 49.38 24.27 24.88
CA ILE A 1 48.36 23.19 24.89
C ILE A 1 47.22 23.64 25.77
N GLU A 2 46.06 23.73 25.15
CA GLU A 2 44.87 24.42 25.64
C GLU A 2 43.98 23.55 26.55
N LEU A 3 43.33 24.24 27.49
CA LEU A 3 42.00 24.04 28.09
C LEU A 3 41.72 22.81 28.99
N THR A 4 41.44 23.11 30.26
CA THR A 4 40.54 22.31 31.11
C THR A 4 39.43 23.22 31.63
N GLY A 5 38.17 22.83 31.38
CA GLY A 5 36.98 23.62 31.68
C GLY A 5 36.56 23.64 33.15
N GLY A 6 35.43 24.29 33.40
CA GLY A 6 34.74 24.34 34.68
C GLY A 6 33.56 25.30 34.62
N SER A 7 32.35 24.73 34.54
CA SER A 7 31.07 25.43 34.49
C SER A 7 30.74 26.19 35.78
N SER A 8 30.09 27.35 35.67
CA SER A 8 29.02 27.72 36.59
C SER A 8 28.10 28.78 35.96
N LEU A 9 26.87 28.34 35.67
CA LEU A 9 25.73 29.22 35.42
C LEU A 9 25.16 29.69 36.77
N PRO A 10 25.03 31.01 37.00
CA PRO A 10 23.98 31.53 37.84
C PRO A 10 22.79 31.95 36.97
N TRP A 11 21.74 31.16 37.14
CA TRP A 11 20.32 31.33 36.92
C TRP A 11 19.78 32.78 36.86
N TYR A 12 18.92 33.00 35.86
CA TYR A 12 17.79 33.95 35.77
C TYR A 12 17.96 35.35 36.40
N ALA A 13 18.07 36.37 35.54
CA ALA A 13 17.17 37.52 35.54
C ALA A 13 17.72 38.57 34.57
N ASP A 14 17.29 38.50 33.31
CA ASP A 14 17.01 39.76 32.64
C ASP A 14 15.67 39.68 31.93
N SER A 15 14.78 40.51 32.46
CA SER A 15 13.52 40.97 31.96
C SER A 15 13.49 41.14 30.43
N MET A 16 13.06 40.12 29.71
CA MET A 16 12.63 40.35 28.33
C MET A 16 11.23 40.95 28.36
N GLU A 17 11.15 42.28 28.20
CA GLU A 17 9.95 42.95 27.72
C GLU A 17 9.33 42.11 26.60
N VAL A 18 8.13 41.58 26.81
CA VAL A 18 7.37 40.90 25.76
C VAL A 18 6.83 41.98 24.83
N LYS A 19 7.69 42.50 23.96
CA LYS A 19 7.26 43.22 22.77
C LYS A 19 6.43 42.23 21.98
N SER A 20 5.19 42.59 21.69
CA SER A 20 4.29 41.75 20.89
C SER A 20 5.05 41.28 19.65
N VAL A 21 5.17 39.96 19.50
CA VAL A 21 5.91 39.37 18.39
C VAL A 21 5.19 39.79 17.12
N THR A 22 5.82 40.68 16.35
CA THR A 22 5.34 41.03 15.02
C THR A 22 5.48 39.80 14.14
N THR A 23 4.36 39.09 13.95
CA THR A 23 4.30 37.94 13.07
C THR A 23 4.07 38.43 11.64
N ARG A 24 5.00 38.10 10.73
CA ARG A 24 4.76 38.30 9.30
C ARG A 24 3.85 37.17 8.82
N LYS A 25 2.76 37.51 8.14
CA LYS A 25 1.84 36.52 7.54
C LYS A 25 2.62 35.65 6.56
N LEU A 26 2.66 34.33 6.81
CA LEU A 26 3.15 33.36 5.83
C LEU A 26 2.28 33.44 4.57
N ARG A 27 2.93 33.45 3.40
CA ARG A 27 2.22 33.36 2.12
C ARG A 27 1.53 32.01 2.06
N ARG A 28 0.23 32.04 1.79
CA ARG A 28 -0.61 30.84 1.72
C ARG A 28 -0.16 29.98 0.54
N ARG A 29 -0.26 28.66 0.70
CA ARG A 29 -0.04 27.74 -0.41
C ARG A 29 -1.23 27.83 -1.38
N PRO A 30 -1.04 27.60 -2.70
CA PRO A 30 -2.12 27.68 -3.69
C PRO A 30 -3.35 26.83 -3.38
N ASN A 31 -3.17 25.74 -2.61
CA ASN A 31 -4.23 24.81 -2.23
C ASN A 31 -4.73 24.99 -0.78
N ASP A 32 -4.41 26.10 -0.13
CA ASP A 32 -4.84 26.35 1.25
C ASP A 32 -6.25 27.01 1.25
N PRO A 33 -7.29 26.38 1.82
CA PRO A 33 -8.67 26.84 1.71
C PRO A 33 -8.86 28.20 2.40
N LEU A 34 -9.40 29.19 1.67
CA LEU A 34 -9.55 30.56 2.19
C LEU A 34 -10.38 30.57 3.49
N PRO A 35 -9.97 31.32 4.53
CA PRO A 35 -10.82 31.54 5.70
C PRO A 35 -12.09 32.26 5.25
N MET A 36 -13.22 31.56 5.36
CA MET A 36 -14.52 32.04 4.91
C MET A 36 -15.02 33.19 5.79
N PRO A 37 -15.52 34.31 5.23
CA PRO A 37 -16.14 35.37 6.01
C PRO A 37 -17.44 34.87 6.67
N GLU A 38 -17.46 34.95 7.99
CA GLU A 38 -18.45 34.41 8.91
C GLU A 38 -19.74 35.25 8.95
N LYS A 39 -20.45 35.38 7.83
CA LYS A 39 -21.77 36.04 7.80
C LYS A 39 -22.78 35.30 6.92
N ARG A 40 -23.21 34.12 7.37
CA ARG A 40 -24.63 33.72 7.38
C ARG A 40 -24.79 32.45 8.22
N ARG A 41 -25.36 32.60 9.42
CA ARG A 41 -25.91 31.45 10.17
C ARG A 41 -26.90 30.72 9.27
N LYS A 42 -26.61 29.46 8.97
CA LYS A 42 -27.58 28.37 9.06
C LYS A 42 -26.98 27.39 10.05
N THR A 43 -27.69 27.08 11.13
CA THR A 43 -27.36 25.95 12.00
C THR A 43 -27.62 24.67 11.18
N SER A 44 -26.68 24.30 10.32
CA SER A 44 -26.59 22.93 9.84
C SER A 44 -26.14 22.08 11.02
N PRO A 45 -26.77 20.94 11.32
CA PRO A 45 -26.25 20.05 12.34
C PRO A 45 -24.84 19.62 11.92
N THR A 46 -23.83 20.11 12.62
CA THR A 46 -22.42 19.70 12.47
C THR A 46 -22.18 18.28 13.02
N GLN A 47 -23.23 17.58 13.40
CA GLN A 47 -23.15 16.21 13.88
C GLN A 47 -23.38 15.28 12.69
N LEU A 48 -22.30 14.71 12.18
CA LEU A 48 -22.39 13.52 11.35
C LEU A 48 -22.91 12.39 12.26
N ASN A 49 -24.11 11.90 11.99
CA ASN A 49 -24.60 10.68 12.63
C ASN A 49 -23.86 9.50 12.00
N PHE A 50 -22.90 8.96 12.74
CA PHE A 50 -22.15 7.75 12.37
C PHE A 50 -22.90 6.46 12.71
N LEU A 51 -24.00 6.57 13.47
CA LEU A 51 -24.86 5.44 13.78
C LEU A 51 -25.78 5.20 12.59
N LEU A 52 -25.58 4.05 11.94
CA LEU A 52 -26.46 3.56 10.89
C LEU A 52 -27.79 3.11 11.50
N ASP A 53 -28.87 3.26 10.75
CA ASP A 53 -30.17 2.73 11.15
C ASP A 53 -30.17 1.19 11.04
N GLU A 54 -31.03 0.52 11.81
CA GLU A 54 -31.11 -0.95 11.81
C GLU A 54 -31.43 -1.51 10.41
N GLY A 55 -32.12 -0.73 9.58
CA GLY A 55 -32.41 -1.07 8.18
C GLY A 55 -31.17 -1.11 7.29
N GLU A 56 -30.24 -0.15 7.43
CA GLU A 56 -28.99 -0.11 6.65
C GLU A 56 -28.06 -1.24 7.05
N ILE A 57 -27.95 -1.49 8.36
CA ILE A 57 -27.17 -2.61 8.90
C ILE A 57 -27.72 -3.95 8.38
N LEU A 58 -29.05 -4.11 8.31
CA LEU A 58 -29.67 -5.34 7.83
C LEU A 58 -29.47 -5.55 6.32
N ASP A 59 -29.52 -4.49 5.52
CA ASP A 59 -29.27 -4.57 4.08
C ASP A 59 -27.81 -4.94 3.79
N ASP A 60 -26.86 -4.33 4.50
CA ASP A 60 -25.44 -4.69 4.44
C ASP A 60 -25.20 -6.14 4.84
N LEU A 61 -25.81 -6.59 5.94
CA LEU A 61 -25.72 -7.97 6.40
C LEU A 61 -26.32 -8.96 5.38
N LYS A 62 -27.38 -8.54 4.69
CA LYS A 62 -28.00 -9.31 3.61
C LYS A 62 -27.09 -9.37 2.38
N MET A 63 -26.44 -8.28 2.01
CA MET A 63 -25.44 -8.25 0.94
C MET A 63 -24.26 -9.17 1.25
N LEU A 64 -23.74 -9.14 2.48
CA LEU A 64 -22.62 -9.97 2.92
C LEU A 64 -23.00 -11.47 2.89
N ASN A 65 -24.20 -11.82 3.37
CA ASN A 65 -24.70 -13.19 3.31
C ASN A 65 -25.05 -13.66 1.89
N LYS A 66 -25.44 -12.75 1.00
CA LYS A 66 -25.74 -13.03 -0.42
C LYS A 66 -24.47 -13.10 -1.28
N GLY A 67 -23.35 -12.57 -0.78
CA GLY A 67 -22.01 -12.60 -1.38
C GLY A 67 -21.28 -13.95 -1.32
N LYS A 68 -21.94 -15.04 -0.91
CA LYS A 68 -21.43 -16.41 -1.13
C LYS A 68 -21.40 -16.82 -2.62
N ALA A 69 -21.84 -15.95 -3.53
CA ALA A 69 -21.68 -16.08 -4.97
C ALA A 69 -20.75 -14.98 -5.52
N PRO A 70 -19.85 -15.28 -6.47
CA PRO A 70 -18.80 -14.36 -6.89
C PRO A 70 -19.38 -13.23 -7.76
N SER A 71 -19.66 -12.07 -7.19
CA SER A 71 -19.97 -10.87 -7.95
C SER A 71 -18.67 -10.20 -8.41
N ILE A 72 -18.31 -10.47 -9.67
CA ILE A 72 -17.40 -9.62 -10.44
C ILE A 72 -18.07 -8.24 -10.56
N SER A 73 -17.53 -7.23 -9.88
CA SER A 73 -17.43 -5.86 -10.43
C SER A 73 -16.64 -4.89 -9.55
N LYS A 74 -15.52 -4.44 -10.14
CA LYS A 74 -14.88 -3.12 -10.05
C LYS A 74 -14.85 -2.43 -8.68
N ARG A 75 -13.65 -2.39 -8.07
CA ARG A 75 -13.13 -1.13 -7.52
C ARG A 75 -11.66 -0.94 -7.90
N MET A 76 -11.42 0.23 -8.49
CA MET A 76 -10.13 0.90 -8.62
C MET A 76 -9.61 1.26 -7.23
N ASP A 77 -8.28 1.22 -7.13
CA ASP A 77 -7.41 2.00 -6.23
C ASP A 77 -7.66 1.90 -4.72
N TYR A 78 -6.88 1.04 -4.06
CA TYR A 78 -6.25 1.42 -2.78
C TYR A 78 -5.04 0.53 -2.49
N GLU A 79 -3.89 1.18 -2.32
CA GLU A 79 -2.67 0.61 -1.76
C GLU A 79 -2.91 0.33 -0.27
N GLU A 80 -3.03 -0.95 0.13
CA GLU A 80 -2.79 -1.32 1.53
C GLU A 80 -2.22 -2.74 1.63
N TYR A 81 -1.05 -2.82 2.26
CA TYR A 81 -0.34 -4.05 2.55
C TYR A 81 -1.10 -4.87 3.59
N GLY A 82 -1.84 -5.87 3.15
CA GLY A 82 -2.47 -6.78 4.09
C GLY A 82 -2.99 -8.03 3.40
N ASN A 83 -2.23 -9.12 3.54
CA ASN A 83 -2.70 -10.51 3.49
C ASN A 83 -3.91 -10.76 2.57
N VAL A 84 -3.65 -10.86 1.25
CA VAL A 84 -4.66 -11.33 0.31
C VAL A 84 -4.82 -12.82 0.54
N ASP A 85 -5.86 -13.16 1.30
CA ASP A 85 -6.52 -14.45 1.22
C ASP A 85 -6.88 -14.70 -0.26
N HIS A 86 -5.98 -15.33 -1.01
CA HIS A 86 -6.20 -15.79 -2.37
C HIS A 86 -7.19 -16.98 -2.41
N GLY A 87 -8.03 -17.13 -1.38
CA GLY A 87 -8.88 -18.29 -1.14
C GLY A 87 -10.11 -18.41 -2.03
N THR A 88 -10.47 -17.38 -2.82
CA THR A 88 -11.73 -17.41 -3.60
C THR A 88 -11.64 -16.94 -5.05
N HIS A 89 -10.52 -16.31 -5.45
CA HIS A 89 -10.24 -16.07 -6.86
C HIS A 89 -9.32 -17.18 -7.35
N ALA A 90 -9.85 -18.07 -8.19
CA ALA A 90 -9.01 -19.06 -8.87
C ALA A 90 -7.80 -18.34 -9.49
N ILE A 91 -6.60 -18.64 -9.00
CA ILE A 91 -5.37 -17.99 -9.46
C ILE A 91 -5.23 -18.32 -10.95
N GLU A 92 -5.39 -17.31 -11.80
CA GLU A 92 -5.23 -17.47 -13.24
C GLU A 92 -3.72 -17.42 -13.57
N ALA A 93 -3.14 -18.58 -13.84
CA ALA A 93 -1.76 -18.69 -14.31
C ALA A 93 -1.68 -19.59 -15.55
N ARG A 94 -1.13 -19.08 -16.64
CA ARG A 94 -0.93 -19.84 -17.89
C ARG A 94 0.33 -19.42 -18.62
N ILE A 95 0.87 -20.31 -19.44
CA ILE A 95 2.03 -20.03 -20.28
C ILE A 95 1.64 -20.26 -21.73
N GLU A 96 1.74 -19.21 -22.55
CA GLU A 96 1.42 -19.24 -23.98
C GLU A 96 2.52 -18.47 -24.73
N ASP A 97 3.01 -19.03 -25.84
CA ASP A 97 4.01 -18.40 -26.73
C ASP A 97 5.27 -17.87 -26.02
N GLY A 98 5.73 -18.58 -24.97
CA GLY A 98 6.89 -18.15 -24.18
C GLY A 98 6.64 -16.92 -23.30
N LYS A 99 5.37 -16.55 -23.07
CA LYS A 99 4.94 -15.53 -22.11
C LYS A 99 4.20 -16.18 -20.96
N LEU A 100 4.49 -15.73 -19.74
CA LEU A 100 3.80 -16.16 -18.53
C LEU A 100 2.69 -15.17 -18.23
N PHE A 101 1.46 -15.65 -18.16
CA PHE A 101 0.31 -14.87 -17.70
C PHE A 101 0.01 -15.25 -16.25
N TYR A 102 -0.08 -14.27 -15.36
CA TYR A 102 -0.42 -14.46 -13.95
C TYR A 102 -1.30 -13.31 -13.48
N GLU A 103 -2.49 -13.60 -12.95
CA GLU A 103 -3.47 -12.60 -12.47
C GLU A 103 -3.79 -11.51 -13.51
N ARG A 104 -4.00 -11.91 -14.77
CA ARG A 104 -4.22 -11.03 -15.94
C ARG A 104 -3.03 -10.14 -16.33
N LYS A 105 -1.85 -10.37 -15.75
CA LYS A 105 -0.60 -9.69 -16.13
C LYS A 105 0.23 -10.61 -16.99
N CYS A 106 0.88 -10.05 -18.01
CA CYS A 106 1.84 -10.79 -18.84
C CYS A 106 3.27 -10.50 -18.38
N TYR A 107 4.08 -11.55 -18.38
CA TYR A 107 5.49 -11.54 -18.02
C TYR A 107 6.33 -12.18 -19.12
N GLN A 108 7.48 -11.58 -19.39
CA GLN A 108 8.41 -12.02 -20.43
C GLN A 108 9.83 -12.23 -19.91
N ARG A 109 10.64 -12.96 -20.69
CA ARG A 109 12.06 -13.14 -20.40
C ARG A 109 12.76 -11.78 -20.29
N GLY A 110 13.62 -11.63 -19.28
CA GLY A 110 14.33 -10.39 -18.97
C GLY A 110 13.57 -9.44 -18.03
N GLN A 111 12.31 -9.75 -17.68
CA GLN A 111 11.54 -8.92 -16.77
C GLN A 111 11.85 -9.20 -15.30
N SER A 112 12.04 -8.14 -14.53
CA SER A 112 12.20 -8.22 -13.07
C SER A 112 10.86 -8.50 -12.39
N VAL A 113 10.85 -9.46 -11.48
CA VAL A 113 9.69 -9.90 -10.72
C VAL A 113 10.06 -10.12 -9.25
N CYS A 114 9.09 -9.91 -8.36
CA CYS A 114 9.16 -10.31 -6.97
C CYS A 114 8.44 -11.64 -6.83
N VAL A 115 9.14 -12.66 -6.37
CA VAL A 115 8.60 -14.01 -6.15
C VAL A 115 8.42 -14.20 -4.65
N ASP A 116 7.20 -14.50 -4.24
CA ASP A 116 6.89 -14.88 -2.86
C ASP A 116 6.59 -16.38 -2.84
N SER A 117 7.51 -17.18 -2.30
CA SER A 117 7.35 -18.62 -2.20
C SER A 117 7.14 -19.00 -0.74
N LYS A 118 6.16 -19.86 -0.47
CA LYS A 118 5.89 -20.35 0.88
C LYS A 118 7.12 -20.99 1.54
N ASP A 119 7.95 -21.68 0.76
CA ASP A 119 9.09 -22.46 1.26
C ASP A 119 10.42 -21.69 1.21
N MET A 120 10.63 -20.85 0.19
CA MET A 120 11.90 -20.12 -0.04
C MET A 120 11.86 -18.66 0.42
N GLY A 121 10.72 -18.20 0.95
CA GLY A 121 10.47 -16.80 1.28
C GLY A 121 10.33 -15.91 0.05
N ARG A 122 10.42 -14.60 0.29
CA ARG A 122 10.32 -13.58 -0.75
C ARG A 122 11.69 -13.22 -1.31
N PHE A 123 11.81 -13.20 -2.63
CA PHE A 123 13.02 -12.74 -3.30
C PHE A 123 12.72 -11.98 -4.60
N PHE A 124 13.64 -11.11 -4.99
CA PHE A 124 13.61 -10.41 -6.26
C PHE A 124 14.50 -11.13 -7.27
N GLY A 125 14.06 -11.18 -8.53
CA GLY A 125 14.84 -11.79 -9.59
C GLY A 125 14.34 -11.40 -10.97
N VAL A 126 15.02 -11.89 -11.99
CA VAL A 126 14.71 -11.65 -13.40
C VAL A 126 14.30 -12.97 -14.04
N ILE A 127 13.22 -12.98 -14.81
CA ILE A 127 12.80 -14.18 -15.55
C ILE A 127 13.86 -14.50 -16.60
N SER A 128 14.58 -15.61 -16.43
CA SER A 128 15.66 -16.04 -17.31
C SER A 128 15.15 -16.88 -18.48
N GLY A 129 14.04 -17.58 -18.34
CA GLY A 129 13.48 -18.44 -19.38
C GLY A 129 12.07 -18.89 -19.02
N ILE A 130 11.23 -19.09 -20.03
CA ILE A 130 9.86 -19.56 -19.89
C ILE A 130 9.74 -20.81 -20.77
N GLY A 131 9.41 -21.95 -20.16
CA GLY A 131 9.16 -23.23 -20.82
C GLY A 131 7.67 -23.44 -21.07
N THR A 132 7.22 -24.69 -21.18
CA THR A 132 5.80 -25.03 -21.43
C THR A 132 4.96 -25.05 -20.15
N ALA A 133 5.50 -25.61 -19.06
CA ALA A 133 4.81 -25.74 -17.78
C ALA A 133 5.65 -25.22 -16.59
N GLU A 134 6.76 -24.56 -16.89
CA GLU A 134 7.72 -24.07 -15.90
C GLU A 134 8.44 -22.83 -16.42
N PHE A 135 8.99 -22.04 -15.50
CA PHE A 135 9.81 -20.88 -15.82
C PHE A 135 10.96 -20.76 -14.82
N TRP A 136 12.00 -20.07 -15.26
CA TRP A 136 13.23 -19.88 -14.50
C TRP A 136 13.38 -18.42 -14.10
N VAL A 137 13.66 -18.19 -12.82
CA VAL A 137 13.96 -16.87 -12.29
C VAL A 137 15.41 -16.85 -11.79
N LYS A 138 16.21 -15.93 -12.32
CA LYS A 138 17.54 -15.64 -11.81
C LYS A 138 17.40 -14.68 -10.62
N LYS A 139 17.72 -15.15 -9.43
CA LYS A 139 17.61 -14.39 -8.18
C LYS A 139 18.69 -13.30 -8.13
N ALA A 140 18.31 -12.12 -7.66
CA ALA A 140 19.18 -10.94 -7.67
C ALA A 140 20.25 -10.96 -6.57
N SER A 141 20.02 -11.71 -5.48
CA SER A 141 20.92 -11.75 -4.32
C SER A 141 22.12 -12.67 -4.49
N ASP A 142 21.94 -13.83 -5.12
CA ASP A 142 22.91 -14.92 -5.17
C ASP A 142 23.21 -15.39 -6.61
N SER A 143 22.64 -14.72 -7.61
CA SER A 143 22.69 -15.08 -9.04
C SER A 143 22.20 -16.49 -9.38
N GLY A 144 21.65 -17.21 -8.40
CA GLY A 144 21.11 -18.55 -8.54
C GLY A 144 19.87 -18.56 -9.42
N LYS A 145 19.68 -19.64 -10.16
CA LYS A 145 18.47 -19.85 -10.98
C LYS A 145 17.50 -20.75 -10.22
N VAL A 146 16.29 -20.27 -10.01
CA VAL A 146 15.21 -21.00 -9.37
C VAL A 146 14.22 -21.44 -10.44
N LYS A 147 13.86 -22.72 -10.43
CA LYS A 147 12.84 -23.30 -11.30
C LYS A 147 11.50 -23.26 -10.61
N ILE A 148 10.50 -22.66 -11.25
CA ILE A 148 9.14 -22.56 -10.71
C ILE A 148 8.20 -23.21 -11.72
N HIS A 149 7.38 -24.16 -11.25
CA HIS A 149 6.38 -24.81 -12.07
C HIS A 149 5.08 -23.99 -12.08
N LEU A 150 4.37 -23.99 -13.20
CA LEU A 150 3.08 -23.34 -13.34
C LEU A 150 2.06 -23.83 -12.30
N SER A 151 2.11 -25.11 -11.96
CA SER A 151 1.28 -25.72 -10.92
C SER A 151 1.51 -25.11 -9.53
N GLN A 152 2.68 -24.53 -9.25
CA GLN A 152 2.95 -23.85 -7.98
C GLN A 152 2.26 -22.49 -7.91
N LEU A 153 2.13 -21.79 -9.04
CA LEU A 153 1.34 -20.56 -9.16
C LEU A 153 -0.16 -20.88 -9.00
N LEU A 154 -0.67 -21.85 -9.75
CA LEU A 154 -2.08 -22.26 -9.69
C LEU A 154 -2.52 -22.74 -8.30
N LYS A 155 -1.62 -23.39 -7.55
CA LYS A 155 -1.85 -23.85 -6.17
C LYS A 155 -1.62 -22.76 -5.11
N GLY A 156 -1.21 -21.55 -5.50
CA GLY A 156 -0.89 -20.45 -4.57
C GLY A 156 0.33 -20.71 -3.68
N LYS A 157 1.19 -21.68 -4.02
CA LYS A 157 2.45 -21.93 -3.29
C LYS A 157 3.50 -20.85 -3.58
N VAL A 158 3.42 -20.29 -4.79
CA VAL A 158 4.26 -19.23 -5.28
C VAL A 158 3.36 -18.12 -5.82
N ILE A 159 3.69 -16.87 -5.49
CA ILE A 159 2.96 -15.67 -5.92
C ILE A 159 3.95 -14.74 -6.61
N LEU A 160 3.51 -14.12 -7.72
CA LEU A 160 4.30 -13.13 -8.45
C LEU A 160 3.77 -11.72 -8.19
N ARG A 161 4.66 -10.82 -7.75
CA ARG A 161 4.39 -9.41 -7.52
C ARG A 161 5.26 -8.53 -8.41
N ARG A 162 4.74 -7.36 -8.78
CA ARG A 162 5.51 -6.32 -9.48
C ARG A 162 6.39 -5.59 -8.46
N LYS A 163 7.57 -5.14 -8.90
CA LYS A 163 8.42 -4.21 -8.15
C LYS A 163 7.90 -2.80 -8.30
#